data_AF-A0A3E0N2T8-F1
#
_entry.id   AF-A0A3E0N2T8-F1
#
_cell.length_a   1.000
_cell.length_b   1.000
_cell.length_c   1.000
_cell.angle_alpha   90.00
_cell.angle_beta   90.00
_cell.angle_gamma   90.00
#
_symmetry.space_group_name_H-M   'P 1'
#
loop_
_entity.id
_entity.type
_entity.pdbx_description
1 polymer ?
#
loop_
_entity_poly.entity_id
_entity_poly.type
_entity_poly.pdbx_seq_one_letter_code
_entity_poly.pdbx_strand_id
1 'polypeptide(L)'
;MSYSRWIFVGVLVALIAAAVAYRGLALLAFPMGTGRYGDSPDGNYRAHASNMYEENFWGIPNYYYQFEVHAKNGRLLRSRQIPEPFAAVDFREGEGQIMWAENSRSVSFGTPDNVIWSTPVP
;
A
#
# COMPACT_ATOMS: atom_id res chain seq x y z
N MET A 1 -50.05 14.09 12.82
CA MET A 1 -48.62 13.75 12.80
C MET A 1 -48.04 14.24 11.48
N SER A 2 -47.10 15.18 11.52
CA SER A 2 -46.69 15.98 10.36
C SER A 2 -45.88 15.14 9.35
N TYR A 3 -46.34 15.10 8.09
CA TYR A 3 -45.65 14.51 6.94
C TYR A 3 -44.19 14.99 6.78
N SER A 4 -43.86 16.18 7.32
CA SER A 4 -42.51 16.73 7.31
C SER A 4 -41.47 15.83 7.99
N ARG A 5 -41.85 15.06 9.03
CA ARG A 5 -40.93 14.14 9.70
C ARG A 5 -40.51 12.97 8.81
N TRP A 6 -41.46 12.42 8.04
CA TRP A 6 -41.19 11.29 7.14
C TRP A 6 -40.37 11.70 5.93
N ILE A 7 -40.60 12.91 5.41
CA ILE A 7 -39.78 13.50 4.34
C ILE A 7 -38.33 13.66 4.81
N PHE A 8 -38.13 14.22 6.02
CA PHE A 8 -36.79 14.41 6.58
C PHE A 8 -36.06 13.09 6.79
N VAL A 9 -36.74 12.07 7.33
CA VAL A 9 -36.18 10.72 7.50
C VAL A 9 -35.81 10.10 6.15
N GLY A 10 -36.68 10.24 5.14
CA GLY A 10 -36.40 9.73 3.79
C GLY A 10 -35.16 10.38 3.16
N VAL A 11 -35.01 11.70 3.29
CA VAL A 11 -33.83 12.43 2.81
C VAL A 11 -32.57 11.98 3.55
N LEU A 12 -32.63 11.82 4.87
CA LEU A 12 -31.49 11.38 5.66
C LEU A 12 -31.01 9.98 5.26
N VAL A 13 -31.94 9.03 5.08
CA VAL A 13 -31.61 7.66 4.64
C VAL A 13 -31.01 7.66 3.23
N ALA A 14 -31.54 8.47 2.31
CA ALA A 14 -30.99 8.60 0.96
C ALA A 14 -29.57 9.16 0.96
N LEU A 15 -29.28 10.15 1.81
CA LEU A 15 -27.93 10.71 1.96
C LEU A 15 -26.95 9.70 2.54
N ILE A 16 -27.37 8.92 3.54
CA ILE A 16 -26.54 7.85 4.11
C ILE A 16 -26.25 6.77 3.04
N ALA A 17 -27.27 6.34 2.31
CA ALA A 17 -27.11 5.34 1.25
C ALA A 17 -26.18 5.84 0.14
N ALA A 18 -26.31 7.10 -0.28
CA ALA A 18 -25.42 7.72 -1.25
C ALA A 18 -23.97 7.79 -0.76
N ALA A 19 -23.75 8.13 0.53
CA ALA A 19 -22.41 8.16 1.11
C ALA A 19 -21.76 6.76 1.18
N VAL A 20 -22.54 5.74 1.55
CA VAL A 20 -22.09 4.35 1.56
C VAL A 20 -21.77 3.86 0.15
N ALA A 21 -22.64 4.14 -0.82
CA ALA A 21 -22.43 3.77 -2.22
C ALA A 21 -21.19 4.47 -2.80
N TYR A 22 -21.00 5.77 -2.52
CA TYR A 22 -19.82 6.52 -2.91
C TYR A 22 -18.54 5.93 -2.32
N ARG A 23 -18.54 5.61 -1.02
CA ARG A 23 -17.39 4.95 -0.37
C ARG A 23 -17.13 3.56 -0.93
N GLY A 24 -18.17 2.76 -1.19
CA GLY A 24 -18.05 1.44 -1.80
C GLY A 24 -17.45 1.52 -3.20
N LEU A 25 -17.93 2.45 -4.04
CA LEU A 25 -17.38 2.69 -5.38
C LEU A 25 -15.94 3.20 -5.31
N ALA A 26 -15.59 4.08 -4.36
CA ALA A 26 -14.21 4.54 -4.18
C ALA A 26 -13.25 3.40 -3.82
N LEU A 27 -13.68 2.44 -2.99
CA LEU A 27 -12.88 1.26 -2.65
C LEU A 27 -12.70 0.30 -3.84
N LEU A 28 -13.70 0.20 -4.72
CA LEU A 28 -13.61 -0.61 -5.94
C LEU A 28 -12.78 0.06 -7.04
N ALA A 29 -12.88 1.39 -7.18
CA ALA A 29 -12.14 2.18 -8.16
C ALA A 29 -10.67 2.36 -7.78
N PHE A 30 -10.38 2.44 -6.48
CA PHE A 30 -9.02 2.43 -5.94
C PHE A 30 -8.86 1.21 -5.03
N PRO A 31 -8.69 0.00 -5.59
CA PRO A 31 -8.28 -1.12 -4.77
C PRO A 31 -6.95 -0.69 -4.17
N MET A 32 -6.88 -0.47 -2.85
CA MET A 32 -5.61 -0.32 -2.16
C MET A 32 -4.93 -1.69 -2.25
N GLY A 33 -4.26 -1.95 -3.38
CA GLY A 33 -3.47 -3.15 -3.55
C GLY A 33 -2.45 -3.18 -2.44
N THR A 34 -2.30 -4.32 -1.79
CA THR A 34 -1.38 -4.50 -0.68
C THR A 34 0.08 -4.46 -1.12
N GLY A 35 0.39 -3.97 -2.33
CA GLY A 35 1.72 -4.08 -2.93
C GLY A 35 2.11 -5.52 -3.30
N ARG A 36 3.42 -5.76 -3.41
CA ARG A 36 4.03 -7.04 -3.76
C ARG A 36 4.74 -7.65 -2.55
N TYR A 37 4.66 -8.97 -2.42
CA TYR A 37 5.40 -9.72 -1.41
C TYR A 37 6.39 -10.67 -2.07
N GLY A 38 7.52 -10.92 -1.42
CA GLY A 38 8.54 -11.87 -1.86
C GLY A 38 9.20 -12.54 -0.67
N ASP A 39 9.11 -13.87 -0.62
CA ASP A 39 9.78 -14.67 0.42
C ASP A 39 11.27 -14.88 0.06
N SER A 40 12.12 -14.93 1.08
CA SER A 40 13.54 -15.26 0.89
C SER A 40 13.73 -16.71 0.44
N PRO A 41 14.82 -17.03 -0.29
CA PRO A 41 15.11 -18.40 -0.72
C PRO A 41 15.14 -19.43 0.41
N ASP A 42 15.60 -19.04 1.60
CA ASP A 42 15.61 -19.89 2.80
C ASP A 42 14.26 -19.96 3.54
N GLY A 43 13.29 -19.14 3.14
CA GLY A 43 11.95 -19.07 3.74
C GLY A 43 11.91 -18.53 5.17
N ASN A 44 12.96 -17.84 5.63
CA ASN A 44 13.04 -17.23 6.96
C ASN A 44 12.58 -15.77 6.99
N TYR A 45 12.51 -15.12 5.83
CA TYR A 45 12.17 -13.72 5.70
C TYR A 45 11.11 -13.49 4.62
N ARG A 46 10.36 -12.40 4.78
CA ARG A 46 9.39 -11.92 3.81
C ARG A 46 9.61 -10.44 3.59
N ALA A 47 9.83 -10.07 2.35
CA ALA A 47 9.89 -8.68 1.94
C ALA A 47 8.54 -8.25 1.38
N HIS A 48 8.22 -6.98 1.59
CA HIS A 48 6.98 -6.36 1.17
C HIS A 48 7.31 -4.99 0.57
N ALA A 49 6.88 -4.77 -0.67
CA ALA A 49 6.92 -3.48 -1.32
C ALA A 49 5.49 -2.98 -1.45
N SER A 50 5.13 -1.92 -0.75
CA SER A 50 3.81 -1.34 -0.86
C SER A 50 3.60 -0.69 -2.24
N ASN A 51 2.33 -0.45 -2.56
CA ASN A 51 2.02 0.55 -3.57
C ASN A 51 2.22 1.95 -3.01
N MET A 52 2.14 2.95 -3.88
CA MET A 52 2.15 4.35 -3.48
C MET A 52 1.00 4.61 -2.48
N TYR A 53 1.35 5.07 -1.30
CA TYR A 53 0.41 5.63 -0.32
C TYR A 53 0.18 7.10 -0.65
N GLU A 54 -1.06 7.54 -0.49
CA GLU A 54 -1.43 8.95 -0.46
C GLU A 54 -1.81 9.31 0.97
N GLU A 55 -1.04 10.22 1.58
CA GLU A 55 -1.37 10.81 2.87
C GLU A 55 -1.65 12.31 2.68
N ASN A 56 -2.83 12.74 3.13
CA ASN A 56 -3.24 14.14 3.02
C ASN A 56 -3.05 14.84 4.37
N PHE A 57 -2.05 15.72 4.46
CA PHE A 57 -1.84 16.58 5.63
C PHE A 57 -2.14 18.03 5.25
N TRP A 58 -3.20 18.61 5.83
CA TRP A 58 -3.63 20.00 5.55
C TRP A 58 -3.94 20.31 4.07
N GLY A 59 -4.41 19.31 3.33
CA GLY A 59 -4.76 19.45 1.91
C GLY A 59 -3.55 19.41 0.96
N ILE A 60 -2.35 19.14 1.47
CA ILE A 60 -1.18 18.84 0.66
C ILE A 60 -1.07 17.31 0.55
N PRO A 61 -1.19 16.75 -0.66
CA PRO A 61 -0.99 15.31 -0.85
C PRO A 61 0.50 14.99 -0.74
N ASN A 62 0.82 14.00 0.10
CA ASN A 62 2.14 13.40 0.18
C ASN A 62 2.06 11.97 -0.33
N TYR A 63 2.87 11.68 -1.33
CA TYR A 63 2.96 10.36 -1.95
C TYR A 63 4.25 9.68 -1.52
N TYR A 64 4.15 8.46 -0.98
CA TYR A 64 5.31 7.69 -0.58
C TYR A 64 5.14 6.19 -0.78
N TYR A 65 6.25 5.50 -0.95
CA TYR A 65 6.33 4.05 -0.99
C TYR A 65 6.90 3.54 0.32
N GLN A 66 6.41 2.41 0.80
CA GLN A 66 6.88 1.76 2.01
C GLN A 66 7.41 0.38 1.66
N PHE A 67 8.64 0.13 2.09
CA PHE A 67 9.30 -1.14 1.89
C PHE A 67 9.61 -1.75 3.24
N GLU A 68 9.26 -3.02 3.42
CA GLU A 68 9.38 -3.71 4.68
C GLU A 68 10.05 -5.06 4.50
N VAL A 69 10.78 -5.46 5.54
CA VAL A 69 11.33 -6.81 5.67
C VAL A 69 10.90 -7.35 7.02
N HIS A 70 10.22 -8.49 6.97
CA HIS A 70 9.68 -9.21 8.10
C HIS A 70 10.42 -10.53 8.26
N ALA A 71 10.60 -10.97 9.51
CA ALA A 71 10.88 -12.36 9.80
C ALA A 71 9.65 -13.22 9.52
N LYS A 72 9.83 -14.52 9.29
CA LYS A 72 8.74 -15.48 9.03
C LYS A 72 7.63 -15.46 10.09
N ASN A 73 7.98 -15.16 11.34
CA ASN A 73 7.04 -15.03 12.46
C ASN A 73 6.23 -13.71 12.44
N GLY A 74 6.36 -12.88 11.40
CA GLY A 74 5.69 -11.60 11.26
C GLY A 74 6.37 -10.43 11.97
N ARG A 75 7.53 -10.64 12.60
CA ARG A 75 8.27 -9.55 13.25
C ARG A 75 8.92 -8.65 12.20
N LEU A 76 8.59 -7.36 12.21
CA LEU A 76 9.25 -6.35 11.39
C LEU A 76 10.74 -6.23 11.77
N LEU A 77 11.63 -6.39 10.79
CA LEU A 77 13.08 -6.27 10.94
C LEU A 77 13.59 -4.93 10.41
N ARG A 78 13.07 -4.50 9.27
CA ARG A 78 13.43 -3.24 8.59
C ARG A 78 12.19 -2.64 7.92
N SER A 79 12.09 -1.32 7.95
CA SER A 79 11.11 -0.57 7.18
C SER A 79 11.76 0.70 6.65
N ARG A 80 11.40 1.11 5.44
CA ARG A 80 11.83 2.37 4.85
C ARG A 80 10.71 2.97 4.03
N GLN A 81 10.43 4.24 4.30
CA GLN A 81 9.56 5.06 3.46
C GLN A 81 10.41 5.87 2.48
N ILE A 82 9.96 5.96 1.23
CA ILE A 82 10.62 6.70 0.17
C ILE A 82 9.57 7.60 -0.50
N PRO A 83 9.71 8.93 -0.43
CA PRO A 83 8.76 9.83 -1.07
C PRO A 83 8.88 9.78 -2.60
N GLU A 84 7.78 10.04 -3.29
CA GLU A 84 7.79 10.35 -4.72
C GLU A 84 8.64 11.63 -4.98
N PRO A 85 9.41 11.75 -6.08
CA PRO A 85 9.53 10.88 -7.27
C PRO A 85 10.65 9.84 -7.21
N PHE A 86 11.31 9.65 -6.06
CA PHE A 86 12.51 8.80 -5.98
C PHE A 86 12.24 7.31 -6.18
N ALA A 87 11.00 6.88 -6.02
CA ALA A 87 10.52 5.53 -6.27
C ALA A 87 9.58 5.50 -7.47
N ALA A 88 10.06 5.87 -8.67
CA ALA A 88 9.26 5.88 -9.91
C ALA A 88 8.87 4.48 -10.44
N VAL A 89 8.97 3.43 -9.63
CA VAL A 89 8.69 2.05 -10.05
C VAL A 89 7.36 1.61 -9.47
N ASP A 90 6.43 1.24 -10.34
CA ASP A 90 5.16 0.65 -9.92
C ASP A 90 5.35 -0.83 -9.51
N PHE A 91 5.05 -1.13 -8.24
CA PHE A 91 5.09 -2.48 -7.68
C PHE A 91 3.73 -3.20 -7.74
N ARG A 92 2.66 -2.51 -8.17
CA ARG A 92 1.30 -3.05 -8.24
C ARG A 92 1.09 -3.92 -9.47
N GLU A 93 1.32 -3.34 -10.63
CA GLU A 93 1.11 -3.96 -11.95
C GLU A 93 2.34 -3.79 -12.87
N GLY A 94 3.34 -3.03 -12.41
CA GLY A 94 4.51 -2.66 -13.19
C GLY A 94 5.75 -3.54 -13.01
N GLU A 95 6.88 -2.94 -13.37
CA GLU A 95 8.21 -3.58 -13.45
C GLU A 95 8.86 -3.83 -12.08
N GLY A 96 8.26 -3.35 -10.99
CA GLY A 96 8.80 -3.46 -9.64
C GLY A 96 8.96 -4.90 -9.15
N GLN A 97 10.19 -5.24 -8.77
CA GLN A 97 10.58 -6.56 -8.29
C GLN A 97 11.18 -6.49 -6.89
N ILE A 98 10.98 -7.59 -6.16
CA ILE A 98 11.65 -7.90 -4.90
C ILE A 98 12.70 -8.96 -5.25
N MET A 99 13.97 -8.57 -5.19
CA MET A 99 15.10 -9.39 -5.58
C MET A 99 15.88 -9.80 -4.34
N TRP A 100 15.74 -11.06 -3.96
CA TRP A 100 16.50 -11.65 -2.88
C TRP A 100 17.87 -12.13 -3.37
N ALA A 101 18.91 -11.92 -2.57
CA ALA A 101 20.17 -12.63 -2.78
C ALA A 101 19.97 -14.13 -2.56
N GLU A 102 20.68 -14.97 -3.32
CA GLU A 102 20.59 -16.44 -3.22
C GLU A 102 20.89 -16.96 -1.81
N ASN A 103 21.78 -16.27 -1.10
CA ASN A 103 22.13 -16.60 0.28
C ASN A 103 21.15 -16.07 1.34
N SER A 104 20.05 -15.44 0.92
CA SER A 104 19.02 -14.83 1.79
C SER A 104 19.52 -13.73 2.74
N ARG A 105 20.74 -13.19 2.54
CA ARG A 105 21.34 -12.17 3.43
C ARG A 105 21.01 -10.73 3.08
N SER A 106 20.38 -10.50 1.93
CA SER A 106 19.98 -9.15 1.50
C SER A 106 18.80 -9.22 0.55
N VAL A 107 18.03 -8.15 0.54
CA VAL A 107 16.93 -7.94 -0.40
C VAL A 107 17.04 -6.55 -1.04
N SER A 108 16.71 -6.50 -2.31
CA SER A 108 16.67 -5.28 -3.12
C SER A 108 15.28 -5.09 -3.71
N PHE A 109 14.86 -3.83 -3.78
CA PHE A 109 13.57 -3.39 -4.30
C PHE A 109 13.81 -2.46 -5.48
N GLY A 110 13.16 -2.71 -6.61
CA GLY A 110 13.28 -1.90 -7.83
C GLY A 110 13.19 -2.75 -9.08
N THR A 111 13.86 -2.33 -10.14
CA THR A 111 14.04 -3.13 -11.36
C THR A 111 15.47 -3.68 -11.41
N PRO A 112 15.79 -4.63 -12.31
CA PRO A 112 17.16 -5.09 -12.49
C PRO A 112 18.17 -3.97 -12.78
N ASP A 113 17.73 -2.90 -13.44
CA ASP A 113 18.57 -1.77 -13.85
C ASP A 113 18.53 -0.58 -12.87
N ASN A 114 17.54 -0.52 -11.98
CA ASN A 114 17.35 0.58 -11.04
C ASN A 114 16.90 0.09 -9.66
N VAL A 115 17.85 0.03 -8.72
CA VAL A 115 17.59 -0.32 -7.32
C VAL A 115 17.20 0.91 -6.54
N ILE A 116 15.96 0.93 -6.05
CA ILE A 116 15.43 2.01 -5.20
C ILE A 116 15.96 1.86 -3.77
N TRP A 117 15.93 0.64 -3.25
CA TRP A 117 16.41 0.35 -1.91
C TRP A 117 16.97 -1.06 -1.82
N SER A 118 18.07 -1.20 -1.10
CA SER A 118 18.63 -2.49 -0.72
C SER A 118 18.97 -2.47 0.77
N THR A 119 18.76 -3.60 1.44
CA THR A 119 19.09 -3.76 2.85
C THR A 119 19.61 -5.16 3.15
N PRO A 120 20.62 -5.31 4.02
CA PRO A 120 20.96 -6.60 4.60
C PRO A 120 19.85 -7.07 5.56
N VAL A 121 19.80 -8.38 5.76
CA VAL A 121 18.88 -9.08 6.67
C VAL A 121 19.72 -9.91 7.66
N PRO A 122 19.32 -10.04 8.94
CA PRO A 122 20.13 -10.67 9.97
C PRO A 122 20.49 -12.14 9.73
#